data_AF-A0A965G4J6-F1
#
_entry.id   AF-A0A965G4J6-F1
#
_cell.length_a   1.000
_cell.length_b   1.000
_cell.length_c   1.000
_cell.angle_alpha   90.00
_cell.angle_beta   90.00
_cell.angle_gamma   90.00
#
_symmetry.space_group_name_H-M   'P 1'
#
loop_
_entity.id
_entity.type
_entity.pdbx_description
1 polymer ?
#
loop_
_entity_poly.entity_id
_entity_poly.type
_entity_poly.pdbx_seq_one_letter_code
_entity_poly.pdbx_strand_id
1 'polypeptide(L)'
;MRNPRLLWLQNRLFREGALGAWSDLVLGVARDPAMLIYLDGAKSRPEQPNENFARELFELFTLGEGNYTEKDIQEAARAFTGWSIRLRPKPGEAMDEETHLPTFVNQPKWHDAKSKKIFGKIGNFDGTDVVRLTLEQPAAPRWVTGKLWRFYAGAVPDAGLHAELVSAWQENKGEIRPFLLAMWTHPAFYAPELARQRVKSPVEWLIGLCRQLERPLPAPALSSEILAQLGQKLFAPPNVKGWDGGITWINTAS
;
A
#
# COMPACT_ATOMS: atom_id res chain seq x y z
N MET A 1 -2.64 -15.42 3.89
CA MET A 1 -2.73 -15.21 5.36
C MET A 1 -4.14 -14.72 5.72
N ARG A 2 -4.87 -15.40 6.62
CA ARG A 2 -6.26 -15.04 7.01
C ARG A 2 -6.36 -14.72 8.50
N ASN A 3 -5.71 -13.64 8.96
CA ASN A 3 -5.90 -13.13 10.32
C ASN A 3 -6.62 -11.78 10.27
N PRO A 4 -7.94 -11.73 10.51
CA PRO A 4 -8.73 -10.50 10.44
C PRO A 4 -8.22 -9.39 11.36
N ARG A 5 -7.64 -9.72 12.52
CA ARG A 5 -7.14 -8.71 13.47
C ARG A 5 -5.93 -7.95 12.92
N LEU A 6 -5.03 -8.66 12.24
CA LEU A 6 -3.87 -8.04 11.60
C LEU A 6 -4.27 -7.13 10.44
N LEU A 7 -5.27 -7.54 9.66
CA LEU A 7 -5.80 -6.70 8.57
C LEU A 7 -6.62 -5.51 9.10
N TRP A 8 -7.26 -5.65 10.26
CA TRP A 8 -7.89 -4.53 10.95
C TRP A 8 -6.85 -3.49 11.43
N LEU A 9 -5.73 -3.92 12.02
CA LEU A 9 -4.62 -3.01 12.37
C LEU A 9 -4.06 -2.30 11.16
N GLN A 10 -3.82 -3.03 10.08
CA GLN A 10 -3.34 -2.45 8.83
C GLN A 10 -4.36 -1.44 8.26
N ASN A 11 -5.66 -1.74 8.35
CA ASN A 11 -6.71 -0.78 7.97
C ASN A 11 -6.69 0.48 8.84
N ARG A 12 -6.46 0.34 10.15
CA ARG A 12 -6.29 1.48 11.06
C ARG A 12 -5.09 2.33 10.65
N LEU A 13 -3.94 1.73 10.38
CA LEU A 13 -2.76 2.41 9.84
C LEU A 13 -3.10 3.20 8.57
N PHE A 14 -3.83 2.60 7.62
CA PHE A 14 -4.26 3.30 6.42
C PHE A 14 -5.14 4.50 6.73
N ARG A 15 -6.07 4.39 7.69
CA ARG A 15 -6.97 5.49 8.07
C ARG A 15 -6.24 6.63 8.76
N GLU A 16 -5.27 6.32 9.62
CA GLU A 16 -4.45 7.30 10.32
C GLU A 16 -3.50 8.03 9.35
N GLY A 17 -2.89 7.30 8.40
CA GLY A 17 -1.97 7.86 7.41
C GLY A 17 -2.62 8.38 6.11
N ALA A 18 -3.94 8.24 5.93
CA ALA A 18 -4.63 8.45 4.66
C ALA A 18 -4.41 9.82 4.01
N LEU A 19 -4.14 10.85 4.83
CA LEU A 19 -4.08 12.25 4.42
C LEU A 19 -2.76 12.93 4.79
N GLY A 20 -1.73 12.16 5.19
CA GLY A 20 -0.40 12.66 5.54
C GLY A 20 0.64 12.42 4.44
N ALA A 21 1.91 12.39 4.84
CA ALA A 21 3.04 12.11 3.96
C ALA A 21 2.98 10.68 3.41
N TRP A 22 3.15 10.53 2.09
CA TRP A 22 3.22 9.22 1.48
C TRP A 22 4.41 8.39 1.99
N SER A 23 5.53 9.04 2.31
CA SER A 23 6.70 8.38 2.89
C SER A 23 6.39 7.66 4.20
N ASP A 24 5.61 8.30 5.07
CA ASP A 24 5.25 7.75 6.37
C ASP A 24 4.28 6.58 6.20
N LEU A 25 3.36 6.69 5.25
CA LEU A 25 2.46 5.59 4.92
C LEU A 25 3.22 4.39 4.36
N VAL A 26 4.14 4.58 3.40
CA VAL A 26 4.94 3.50 2.83
C VAL A 26 5.82 2.85 3.91
N LEU A 27 6.47 3.64 4.76
CA LEU A 27 7.30 3.11 5.85
C LEU A 27 6.44 2.37 6.90
N GLY A 28 5.28 2.92 7.24
CA GLY A 28 4.34 2.31 8.16
C GLY A 28 3.88 0.94 7.67
N VAL A 29 3.53 0.85 6.38
CA VAL A 29 3.12 -0.41 5.73
C VAL A 29 4.30 -1.37 5.61
N ALA A 30 5.50 -0.89 5.34
CA ALA A 30 6.68 -1.75 5.27
C ALA A 30 7.04 -2.39 6.63
N ARG A 31 6.65 -1.73 7.74
CA ARG A 31 6.79 -2.24 9.11
C ARG A 31 5.55 -2.96 9.63
N ASP A 32 4.45 -2.94 8.88
CA ASP A 32 3.19 -3.53 9.30
C ASP A 32 3.32 -5.06 9.47
N PRO A 33 2.88 -5.65 10.59
CA PRO A 33 3.00 -7.08 10.82
C PRO A 33 2.23 -7.93 9.80
N ALA A 34 1.10 -7.46 9.27
CA ALA A 34 0.39 -8.22 8.24
C ALA A 34 1.23 -8.29 6.96
N MET A 35 1.84 -7.18 6.52
CA MET A 35 2.77 -7.16 5.39
C MET A 35 4.00 -8.04 5.60
N LEU A 36 4.66 -7.90 6.75
CA LEU A 36 5.89 -8.66 7.06
C LEU A 36 5.64 -10.16 7.16
N ILE A 37 4.44 -10.60 7.52
CA ILE A 37 4.08 -12.03 7.47
C ILE A 37 3.69 -12.44 6.06
N TYR A 38 2.87 -11.65 5.37
CA TYR A 38 2.35 -12.03 4.05
C TYR A 38 3.47 -12.24 3.03
N LEU A 39 4.47 -11.36 3.06
CA LEU A 39 5.62 -11.39 2.15
C LEU A 39 6.84 -12.09 2.75
N ASP A 40 6.70 -12.78 3.89
CA ASP A 40 7.78 -13.44 4.64
C ASP A 40 8.94 -12.50 5.05
N GLY A 41 8.72 -11.18 5.05
CA GLY A 41 9.73 -10.18 5.41
C GLY A 41 10.33 -10.39 6.81
N ALA A 42 9.52 -10.87 7.76
CA ALA A 42 9.97 -11.16 9.12
C ALA A 42 11.04 -12.27 9.22
N LYS A 43 11.18 -13.10 8.18
CA LYS A 43 12.17 -14.17 8.07
C LYS A 43 13.46 -13.72 7.36
N SER A 44 13.54 -12.46 6.90
CA SER A 44 14.72 -11.95 6.20
C SER A 44 15.94 -11.95 7.13
N ARG A 45 17.00 -12.67 6.74
CA ARG A 45 18.27 -12.80 7.47
C ARG A 45 19.46 -12.53 6.54
N PRO A 46 20.65 -12.19 7.05
CA PRO A 46 21.81 -11.89 6.21
C PRO A 46 22.21 -13.06 5.31
N GLU A 47 22.01 -14.30 5.76
CA GLU A 47 22.33 -15.51 5.01
C GLU A 47 21.28 -15.83 3.93
N GLN A 48 20.05 -15.35 4.12
CA GLN A 48 18.94 -15.52 3.18
C GLN A 48 18.06 -14.26 3.17
N PRO A 49 18.52 -13.18 2.50
CA PRO A 49 17.74 -11.96 2.39
C PRO A 49 16.44 -12.20 1.60
N ASN A 50 15.33 -11.61 2.05
CA ASN A 50 14.05 -11.76 1.37
C ASN A 50 13.87 -10.76 0.23
N GLU A 51 14.19 -11.21 -0.99
CA GLU A 51 14.02 -10.44 -2.22
C GLU A 51 12.56 -10.18 -2.61
N ASN A 52 11.64 -11.07 -2.23
CA ASN A 52 10.23 -10.93 -2.56
C ASN A 52 9.65 -9.64 -1.94
N PHE A 53 9.94 -9.38 -0.67
CA PHE A 53 9.48 -8.14 -0.02
C PHE A 53 10.00 -6.88 -0.72
N ALA A 54 11.29 -6.86 -1.09
CA ALA A 54 11.90 -5.73 -1.80
C ALA A 54 11.28 -5.55 -3.21
N ARG A 55 11.08 -6.65 -3.94
CA ARG A 55 10.47 -6.62 -5.28
C ARG A 55 9.05 -6.06 -5.22
N GLU A 56 8.22 -6.55 -4.30
CA GLU A 56 6.84 -6.11 -4.16
C GLU A 56 6.74 -4.63 -3.75
N LEU A 57 7.63 -4.16 -2.86
CA LEU A 57 7.77 -2.74 -2.53
C LEU A 57 8.00 -1.89 -3.79
N PHE A 58 8.95 -2.29 -4.63
CA PHE A 58 9.30 -1.56 -5.84
C PHE A 58 8.21 -1.66 -6.90
N GLU A 59 7.71 -2.85 -7.19
CA GLU A 59 6.80 -3.11 -8.30
C GLU A 59 5.37 -2.65 -8.00
N LEU A 60 4.81 -3.08 -6.87
CA LEU A 60 3.38 -2.95 -6.60
C LEU A 60 3.00 -1.75 -5.74
N PHE A 61 3.98 -1.12 -5.08
CA PHE A 61 3.70 -0.09 -4.08
C PHE A 61 4.41 1.25 -4.29
N THR A 62 5.43 1.34 -5.15
CA THR A 62 6.22 2.58 -5.26
C THR A 62 6.68 2.96 -6.65
N LEU A 63 7.36 2.09 -7.41
CA LEU A 63 8.03 2.45 -8.67
C LEU A 63 7.30 1.94 -9.90
N GLY A 64 6.69 0.76 -9.81
CA GLY A 64 6.20 0.03 -10.98
C GLY A 64 7.30 -0.74 -11.69
N GLU A 65 6.90 -1.79 -12.40
CA GLU A 65 7.79 -2.66 -13.16
C GLU A 65 8.71 -1.89 -14.13
N GLY A 66 9.96 -2.32 -14.25
CA GLY A 66 10.93 -1.75 -15.18
C GLY A 66 11.70 -0.52 -14.68
N ASN A 67 11.44 -0.05 -13.45
CA ASN A 67 12.08 1.14 -12.87
C ASN A 67 13.18 0.83 -11.83
N TYR A 68 13.65 -0.42 -11.78
CA TYR A 68 14.68 -0.91 -10.88
C TYR A 68 15.42 -2.07 -11.54
N THR A 69 16.62 -2.38 -11.05
CA THR A 69 17.38 -3.56 -11.50
C THR A 69 17.23 -4.71 -10.51
N GLU A 70 17.51 -5.93 -10.96
CA GLU A 70 17.58 -7.10 -10.08
C GLU A 70 18.60 -6.91 -8.94
N LYS A 71 19.69 -6.17 -9.22
CA LYS A 71 20.68 -5.83 -8.21
C LYS A 71 20.14 -4.89 -7.13
N ASP A 72 19.28 -3.94 -7.50
CA ASP A 72 18.63 -3.07 -6.51
C ASP A 72 17.74 -3.88 -5.56
N ILE A 73 17.07 -4.93 -6.06
CA ILE A 73 16.24 -5.83 -5.25
C ILE A 73 17.10 -6.61 -4.26
N GLN A 74 18.19 -7.21 -4.71
CA GLN A 74 19.12 -7.97 -3.86
C GLN A 74 19.71 -7.09 -2.75
N GLU A 75 20.14 -5.87 -3.10
CA GLU A 75 20.76 -4.94 -2.16
C GLU A 75 19.73 -4.35 -1.18
N ALA A 76 18.49 -4.11 -1.64
CA ALA A 76 17.39 -3.72 -0.76
C ALA A 76 16.95 -4.85 0.18
N ALA A 77 16.91 -6.09 -0.29
CA ALA A 77 16.61 -7.26 0.52
C ALA A 77 17.61 -7.41 1.68
N ARG A 78 18.91 -7.19 1.39
CA ARG A 78 19.97 -7.12 2.41
C ARG A 78 19.71 -6.02 3.43
N ALA A 79 19.26 -4.84 2.99
CA ALA A 79 18.92 -3.73 3.89
C ALA A 79 17.68 -4.01 4.78
N PHE A 80 16.71 -4.81 4.31
CA PHE A 80 15.56 -5.23 5.11
C PHE A 80 15.85 -6.34 6.13
N THR A 81 17.04 -6.96 6.11
CA THR A 81 17.40 -7.98 7.10
C THR A 81 17.33 -7.43 8.52
N GLY A 82 16.83 -8.24 9.45
CA GLY A 82 16.63 -7.86 10.85
C GLY A 82 15.29 -7.19 11.15
N TRP A 83 14.54 -6.75 10.13
CA TRP A 83 13.13 -6.42 10.33
C TRP A 83 12.34 -7.70 10.60
N SER A 84 11.65 -7.72 11.74
CA SER A 84 10.93 -8.88 12.21
C SER A 84 9.67 -8.46 12.94
N ILE A 85 8.89 -9.45 13.33
CA ILE A 85 7.76 -9.27 14.23
C ILE A 85 8.03 -10.01 15.53
N ARG A 86 7.44 -9.52 16.61
CA ARG A 86 7.36 -10.21 17.89
C ARG A 86 5.92 -10.68 18.08
N LEU A 87 5.74 -12.00 18.13
CA LEU A 87 4.42 -12.65 18.24
C LEU A 87 3.88 -12.73 19.68
N ARG A 88 4.75 -12.55 20.68
CA ARG A 88 4.38 -12.58 22.11
C ARG A 88 5.12 -11.47 22.86
N PRO A 89 4.50 -10.81 23.84
CA PRO A 89 5.17 -9.84 24.71
C PRO A 89 6.29 -10.51 25.52
N LYS A 90 7.25 -9.73 26.02
CA LYS A 90 8.24 -10.26 26.99
C LYS A 90 7.61 -10.45 28.37
N PRO A 91 8.12 -11.38 29.20
CA PRO A 91 7.74 -11.45 30.61
C PRO A 91 7.95 -10.10 31.29
N GLY A 92 6.88 -9.52 31.86
CA GLY A 92 6.92 -8.23 32.56
C GLY A 92 6.69 -6.99 31.69
N GLU A 93 6.60 -7.11 30.36
CA GLU A 93 6.04 -6.05 29.52
C GLU A 93 4.50 -6.11 29.63
N ALA A 94 3.85 -4.96 29.82
CA ALA A 94 2.40 -4.88 29.70
C ALA A 94 2.04 -5.41 28.31
N MET A 95 1.32 -6.52 28.28
CA MET A 95 0.61 -6.91 27.07
C MET A 95 -0.41 -5.80 26.84
N ASP A 96 -0.57 -5.36 25.59
CA ASP A 96 -1.83 -4.74 25.24
C ASP A 96 -2.90 -5.82 25.45
N GLU A 97 -3.50 -5.81 26.65
CA GLU A 97 -4.46 -6.81 27.13
C GLU A 97 -5.64 -6.94 26.18
N GLU A 98 -5.93 -5.88 25.41
CA GLU A 98 -7.03 -5.82 24.46
C GLU A 98 -6.69 -6.56 23.14
N THR A 99 -5.43 -6.53 22.69
CA THR A 99 -5.11 -6.95 21.32
C THR A 99 -4.29 -8.24 21.21
N HIS A 100 -3.30 -8.47 22.08
CA HIS A 100 -2.33 -9.58 21.96
C HIS A 100 -1.67 -9.67 20.55
N LEU A 101 -1.45 -8.53 19.89
CA LEU A 101 -1.09 -8.52 18.47
C LEU A 101 0.43 -8.54 18.22
N PRO A 102 0.87 -9.16 17.10
CA PRO A 102 2.23 -9.05 16.62
C PRO A 102 2.68 -7.59 16.51
N THR A 103 3.89 -7.29 16.97
CA THR A 103 4.48 -5.95 16.88
C THR A 103 5.75 -5.97 16.05
N PHE A 104 5.99 -4.90 15.29
CA PHE A 104 7.26 -4.72 14.58
C PHE A 104 8.43 -4.67 15.56
N VAL A 105 9.53 -5.31 15.19
CA VAL A 105 10.82 -5.20 15.89
C VAL A 105 11.94 -5.12 14.87
N ASN A 106 12.90 -4.22 15.12
CA ASN A 106 14.18 -4.22 14.43
C ASN A 106 15.20 -4.99 15.28
N GLN A 107 15.82 -6.01 14.70
CA GLN A 107 16.80 -6.90 15.35
C GLN A 107 18.20 -6.63 14.78
N PRO A 108 19.02 -5.77 15.40
CA PRO A 108 20.33 -5.40 14.85
C PRO A 108 21.27 -6.59 14.64
N LYS A 109 21.14 -7.63 15.47
CA LYS A 109 21.93 -8.87 15.36
C LYS A 109 21.62 -9.68 14.08
N TRP A 110 20.46 -9.46 13.47
CA TRP A 110 20.01 -10.11 12.25
C TRP A 110 20.12 -9.19 11.03
N HIS A 111 20.71 -8.00 11.20
CA HIS A 111 20.90 -7.06 10.11
C HIS A 111 22.26 -7.28 9.45
N ASP A 112 22.28 -7.32 8.12
CA ASP A 112 23.51 -7.26 7.35
C ASP A 112 24.07 -5.83 7.41
N ALA A 113 25.05 -5.59 8.28
CA ALA A 113 25.68 -4.28 8.45
C ALA A 113 26.73 -3.93 7.38
N LYS A 114 26.90 -4.76 6.33
CA LYS A 114 27.83 -4.45 5.25
C LYS A 114 27.29 -3.33 4.37
N SER A 115 28.19 -2.66 3.65
CA SER A 115 27.84 -1.65 2.65
C SER A 115 26.97 -2.27 1.54
N LYS A 116 26.01 -1.48 1.07
CA LYS A 116 25.01 -1.85 0.07
C LYS A 116 24.98 -0.79 -1.02
N LYS A 117 24.71 -1.18 -2.26
CA LYS A 117 24.55 -0.27 -3.39
C LYS A 117 23.12 -0.32 -3.92
N ILE A 118 22.33 0.70 -3.63
CA ILE A 118 20.90 0.76 -4.01
C ILE A 118 20.68 2.03 -4.83
N PHE A 119 20.12 1.89 -6.03
CA PHE A 119 19.89 2.99 -6.99
C PHE A 119 21.14 3.85 -7.22
N GLY A 120 22.30 3.19 -7.33
CA GLY A 120 23.59 3.85 -7.54
C GLY A 120 24.24 4.44 -6.28
N LYS A 121 23.51 4.64 -5.18
CA LYS A 121 24.04 5.15 -3.91
C LYS A 121 24.65 4.03 -3.09
N ILE A 122 25.76 4.30 -2.40
CA ILE A 122 26.50 3.33 -1.59
C ILE A 122 26.45 3.76 -0.12
N GLY A 123 26.14 2.83 0.77
CA GLY A 123 26.10 3.09 2.21
C GLY A 123 25.72 1.86 3.02
N ASN A 124 25.86 1.93 4.34
CA ASN A 124 25.29 0.91 5.23
C ASN A 124 23.80 1.17 5.45
N PHE A 125 23.00 0.89 4.42
CA PHE A 125 21.57 1.17 4.42
C PHE A 125 20.78 0.13 5.21
N ASP A 126 19.73 0.58 5.89
CA ASP A 126 18.69 -0.26 6.49
C ASP A 126 17.36 -0.17 5.71
N GLY A 127 16.32 -0.89 6.15
CA GLY A 127 15.03 -0.88 5.48
C GLY A 127 14.34 0.50 5.43
N THR A 128 14.66 1.42 6.35
CA THR A 128 14.13 2.79 6.31
C THR A 128 14.84 3.59 5.24
N ASP A 129 16.13 3.40 5.08
CA ASP A 129 16.87 3.94 3.94
C ASP A 129 16.35 3.40 2.61
N VAL A 130 15.99 2.12 2.51
CA VAL A 130 15.39 1.58 1.27
C VAL A 130 14.13 2.36 0.90
N VAL A 131 13.21 2.55 1.84
CA VAL A 131 11.98 3.32 1.59
C VAL A 131 12.33 4.72 1.10
N ARG A 132 13.20 5.44 1.82
CA ARG A 132 13.63 6.79 1.42
C ARG A 132 14.25 6.82 0.01
N LEU A 133 15.22 5.95 -0.26
CA LEU A 133 15.92 5.84 -1.54
C LEU A 133 14.99 5.50 -2.71
N THR A 134 13.97 4.70 -2.44
CA THR A 134 12.93 4.32 -3.41
C THR A 134 12.07 5.53 -3.75
N LEU A 135 11.61 6.28 -2.75
CA LEU A 135 10.74 7.44 -2.96
C LEU A 135 11.48 8.65 -3.57
N GLU A 136 12.82 8.66 -3.51
CA GLU A 136 13.67 9.61 -4.23
C GLU A 136 13.76 9.31 -5.74
N GLN A 137 13.34 8.12 -6.21
CA GLN A 137 13.41 7.78 -7.63
C GLN A 137 12.38 8.58 -8.46
N PRO A 138 12.72 9.01 -9.69
CA PRO A 138 11.79 9.74 -10.57
C PRO A 138 10.50 8.97 -10.94
N ALA A 139 10.54 7.64 -10.85
CA ALA A 139 9.37 6.79 -11.10
C ALA A 139 8.35 6.82 -9.96
N ALA A 140 8.78 7.07 -8.71
CA ALA A 140 7.92 7.05 -7.53
C ALA A 140 6.73 8.04 -7.60
N PRO A 141 6.93 9.34 -7.90
CA PRO A 141 5.82 10.28 -8.02
C PRO A 141 4.92 9.96 -9.22
N ARG A 142 5.49 9.48 -10.34
CA ARG A 142 4.70 9.04 -11.51
C ARG A 142 3.78 7.89 -11.16
N TRP A 143 4.29 6.91 -10.44
CA TRP A 143 3.54 5.72 -10.05
C TRP A 143 2.34 6.07 -9.15
N VAL A 144 2.57 6.82 -8.06
CA VAL A 144 1.51 7.13 -7.09
C VAL A 144 0.44 8.06 -7.67
N THR A 145 0.84 9.10 -8.40
CA THR A 145 -0.09 10.04 -9.04
C THR A 145 -0.95 9.36 -10.11
N GLY A 146 -0.35 8.50 -10.93
CA GLY A 146 -1.08 7.73 -11.94
C GLY A 146 -2.05 6.73 -11.31
N LYS A 147 -1.66 6.08 -10.20
CA LYS A 147 -2.53 5.14 -9.47
C LYS A 147 -3.71 5.86 -8.82
N LEU A 148 -3.48 7.01 -8.19
CA LEU A 148 -4.55 7.84 -7.60
C LEU A 148 -5.49 8.39 -8.67
N TRP A 149 -4.95 8.91 -9.78
CA TRP A 149 -5.77 9.38 -10.90
C TRP A 149 -6.65 8.26 -11.44
N ARG A 150 -6.07 7.09 -11.76
CA ARG A 150 -6.82 5.93 -12.25
C ARG A 150 -7.92 5.51 -11.28
N PHE A 151 -7.64 5.53 -9.98
CA PHE A 151 -8.61 5.14 -8.97
C PHE A 151 -9.82 6.10 -8.89
N TYR A 152 -9.58 7.42 -8.95
CA TYR A 152 -10.64 8.43 -8.79
C TYR A 152 -11.30 8.86 -10.10
N ALA A 153 -10.54 9.01 -11.18
CA ALA A 153 -11.02 9.42 -12.49
C ALA A 153 -11.48 8.23 -13.36
N GLY A 154 -11.05 7.00 -13.05
CA GLY A 154 -11.43 5.80 -13.79
C GLY A 154 -10.70 5.60 -15.12
N ALA A 155 -9.70 6.43 -15.45
CA ALA A 155 -8.92 6.35 -16.69
C ALA A 155 -7.43 6.52 -16.43
N VAL A 156 -6.59 6.17 -17.40
CA VAL A 156 -5.15 6.48 -17.37
C VAL A 156 -4.98 7.92 -17.87
N PRO A 157 -4.22 8.79 -17.17
CA PRO A 157 -3.96 10.13 -17.67
C PRO A 157 -3.07 10.06 -18.91
N ASP A 158 -3.27 10.96 -19.87
CA ASP A 158 -2.30 11.13 -20.96
C ASP A 158 -0.97 11.69 -20.44
N ALA A 159 0.06 11.69 -21.29
CA ALA A 159 1.41 12.07 -20.89
C ALA A 159 1.53 13.53 -20.41
N GLY A 160 0.74 14.44 -20.97
CA GLY A 160 0.75 15.86 -20.59
C GLY A 160 0.14 16.05 -19.21
N LEU A 161 -1.08 15.54 -19.03
CA LEU A 161 -1.77 15.58 -17.75
C LEU A 161 -0.99 14.84 -16.65
N HIS A 162 -0.37 13.70 -16.97
CA HIS A 162 0.42 12.96 -15.98
C HIS A 162 1.66 13.76 -15.53
N ALA A 163 2.29 14.51 -16.42
CA ALA A 163 3.38 15.41 -16.05
C ALA A 163 2.91 16.53 -15.11
N GLU A 164 1.74 17.12 -15.36
CA GLU A 164 1.14 18.13 -14.47
C GLU A 164 0.84 17.56 -13.07
N LEU A 165 0.25 16.36 -13.00
CA LEU A 165 -0.02 15.67 -11.73
C LEU A 165 1.27 15.38 -10.95
N VAL A 166 2.34 14.99 -11.65
CA VAL A 166 3.66 14.77 -11.04
C VAL A 166 4.25 16.08 -10.51
N SER A 167 4.11 17.19 -11.24
CA SER A 167 4.54 18.51 -10.77
C SER A 167 3.79 18.89 -9.48
N ALA A 168 2.46 18.75 -9.49
CA ALA A 168 1.63 19.04 -8.32
C ALA A 168 2.03 18.16 -7.12
N TRP A 169 2.36 16.88 -7.32
CA TRP A 169 2.85 16.01 -6.25
C TRP A 169 4.17 16.50 -5.64
N GLN A 170 5.10 16.94 -6.48
CA GLN A 170 6.41 17.44 -6.07
C GLN A 170 6.31 18.79 -5.35
N GLU A 171 5.50 19.72 -5.86
CA GLU A 171 5.19 21.01 -5.23
C GLU A 171 4.61 20.83 -3.83
N ASN A 172 3.75 19.82 -3.68
CA ASN A 172 3.15 19.41 -2.40
C ASN A 172 4.04 18.48 -1.57
N LYS A 173 5.31 18.28 -1.96
CA LYS A 173 6.32 17.51 -1.21
C LYS A 173 5.89 16.08 -0.87
N GLY A 174 5.03 15.48 -1.70
CA GLY A 174 4.54 14.11 -1.49
C GLY A 174 3.51 13.93 -0.37
N GLU A 175 2.87 15.02 0.07
CA GLU A 175 1.72 14.99 0.98
C GLU A 175 0.44 14.60 0.22
N ILE A 176 -0.28 13.60 0.73
CA ILE A 176 -1.44 13.03 0.03
C ILE A 176 -2.61 14.03 -0.02
N ARG A 177 -2.95 14.67 1.11
CA ARG A 177 -4.09 15.58 1.20
C ARG A 177 -4.03 16.74 0.19
N PRO A 178 -2.96 17.56 0.16
CA PRO A 178 -2.93 18.69 -0.76
C PRO A 178 -2.83 18.23 -2.23
N PHE A 179 -2.20 17.09 -2.52
CA PHE A 179 -2.26 16.50 -3.86
C PHE A 179 -3.68 16.10 -4.27
N LEU A 180 -4.44 15.43 -3.40
CA LEU A 180 -5.83 15.06 -3.69
C LEU A 180 -6.68 16.29 -3.99
N LEU A 181 -6.47 17.39 -3.25
CA LEU A 181 -7.13 18.66 -3.54
C LEU A 181 -6.77 19.16 -4.93
N ALA A 182 -5.48 19.27 -5.26
CA ALA A 182 -5.01 19.73 -6.57
C ALA A 182 -5.59 18.88 -7.72
N MET A 183 -5.58 17.56 -7.57
CA MET A 183 -6.14 16.61 -8.52
C MET A 183 -7.65 16.79 -8.71
N TRP A 184 -8.43 16.86 -7.63
CA TRP A 184 -9.88 17.03 -7.69
C TRP A 184 -10.33 18.41 -8.14
N THR A 185 -9.47 19.43 -8.06
CA THR A 185 -9.75 20.76 -8.60
C THR A 185 -9.25 20.94 -10.04
N HIS A 186 -8.54 19.96 -10.59
CA HIS A 186 -8.02 20.04 -11.95
C HIS A 186 -9.18 19.99 -12.98
N PRO A 187 -9.24 20.88 -13.99
CA PRO A 187 -10.32 20.89 -14.97
C PRO A 187 -10.50 19.54 -15.70
N ALA A 188 -9.39 18.86 -16.01
CA ALA A 188 -9.43 17.56 -16.66
C ALA A 188 -10.20 16.50 -15.84
N PHE A 189 -10.31 16.64 -14.52
CA PHE A 189 -11.03 15.67 -13.67
C PHE A 189 -12.53 15.65 -13.97
N TYR A 190 -13.07 16.77 -14.47
CA TYR A 190 -14.49 16.92 -14.82
C TYR A 190 -14.73 16.90 -16.33
N ALA A 191 -13.74 16.47 -17.10
CA ALA A 191 -13.86 16.37 -18.55
C ALA A 191 -15.01 15.39 -18.93
N PRO A 192 -15.86 15.74 -19.91
CA PRO A 192 -17.01 14.91 -20.31
C PRO A 192 -16.65 13.45 -20.64
N GLU A 193 -15.44 13.21 -21.12
CA GLU A 193 -14.93 11.90 -21.52
C GLU A 193 -14.65 10.98 -20.31
N LEU A 194 -14.37 11.58 -19.15
CA LEU A 194 -14.16 10.86 -17.89
C LEU A 194 -15.46 10.62 -17.12
N ALA A 195 -16.52 11.33 -17.47
CA ALA A 195 -17.82 11.15 -16.84
C ALA A 195 -18.27 9.69 -16.98
N ARG A 196 -18.56 9.05 -15.84
CA ARG A 196 -19.05 7.65 -15.75
C ARG A 196 -18.03 6.57 -16.12
N GLN A 197 -16.73 6.87 -16.22
CA GLN A 197 -15.70 5.85 -16.46
C GLN A 197 -15.42 4.97 -15.22
N ARG A 198 -15.63 5.53 -14.02
CA ARG A 198 -15.32 4.82 -12.77
C ARG A 198 -16.39 3.79 -12.41
N VAL A 199 -16.00 2.52 -12.43
CA VAL A 199 -16.79 1.41 -11.87
C VAL A 199 -16.64 1.41 -10.34
N LYS A 200 -17.76 1.47 -9.63
CA LYS A 200 -17.79 1.39 -8.16
C LYS A 200 -17.40 -0.03 -7.71
N SER A 201 -16.58 -0.13 -6.68
CA SER A 201 -16.35 -1.41 -6.00
C SER A 201 -17.63 -1.92 -5.32
N PRO A 202 -17.76 -3.23 -5.05
CA PRO A 202 -18.91 -3.79 -4.34
C PRO A 202 -19.28 -3.07 -3.03
N VAL A 203 -18.28 -2.66 -2.25
CA VAL A 203 -18.49 -1.88 -1.01
C VAL A 203 -19.11 -0.51 -1.30
N GLU A 204 -18.56 0.22 -2.29
CA GLU A 204 -19.08 1.53 -2.68
C GLU A 204 -20.48 1.43 -3.30
N TRP A 205 -20.76 0.35 -4.02
CA TRP A 205 -22.06 0.06 -4.58
C TRP A 205 -23.10 -0.19 -3.49
N LEU A 206 -22.83 -1.09 -2.53
CA LEU A 206 -23.76 -1.42 -1.45
C LEU A 206 -24.06 -0.20 -0.57
N ILE A 207 -23.03 0.51 -0.13
CA ILE A 207 -23.18 1.73 0.68
C ILE A 207 -23.92 2.81 -0.12
N GLY A 208 -23.55 2.99 -1.39
CA GLY A 208 -24.18 3.96 -2.28
C GLY A 208 -25.67 3.67 -2.49
N LEU A 209 -26.03 2.40 -2.70
CA LEU A 209 -27.41 1.94 -2.90
C LEU A 209 -28.26 2.21 -1.66
N CYS A 210 -27.80 1.79 -0.48
CA CYS A 210 -28.50 2.05 0.78
C CYS A 210 -28.71 3.55 1.02
N ARG A 211 -27.69 4.38 0.75
CA ARG A 211 -27.79 5.83 0.89
C ARG A 211 -28.79 6.45 -0.09
N GLN A 212 -28.81 6.00 -1.35
CA GLN A 212 -29.75 6.49 -2.37
C GLN A 212 -31.20 6.11 -2.08
N LEU A 213 -31.41 4.95 -1.46
CA LEU A 213 -32.73 4.46 -1.05
C LEU A 213 -33.15 4.93 0.34
N GLU A 214 -32.30 5.72 1.01
CA GLU A 214 -32.50 6.17 2.40
C GLU A 214 -32.79 5.02 3.37
N ARG A 215 -32.10 3.89 3.17
CA ARG A 215 -32.21 2.69 4.00
C ARG A 215 -30.93 2.49 4.83
N PRO A 216 -31.06 1.93 6.05
CA PRO A 216 -29.88 1.47 6.77
C PRO A 216 -29.18 0.34 5.99
N LEU A 217 -27.89 0.15 6.27
CA LEU A 217 -27.19 -1.03 5.80
C LEU A 217 -27.86 -2.30 6.34
N PRO A 218 -27.89 -3.40 5.57
CA PRO A 218 -28.28 -4.70 6.08
C PRO A 218 -27.42 -5.11 7.29
N ALA A 219 -27.93 -6.04 8.10
CA ALA A 219 -27.17 -6.58 9.24
C ALA A 219 -25.75 -7.00 8.80
N PRO A 220 -24.71 -6.85 9.65
CA PRO A 220 -23.32 -7.06 9.26
C PRO A 220 -23.02 -8.42 8.59
N ALA A 221 -23.69 -9.49 9.04
CA ALA A 221 -23.56 -10.82 8.45
C ALA A 221 -24.05 -10.84 6.99
N LEU A 222 -25.25 -10.31 6.74
CA LEU A 222 -25.83 -10.23 5.40
C LEU A 222 -25.02 -9.28 4.49
N SER A 223 -24.58 -8.14 5.01
CA SER A 223 -23.69 -7.24 4.26
C SER A 223 -22.39 -7.94 3.86
N SER A 224 -21.80 -8.73 4.76
CA SER A 224 -20.57 -9.48 4.47
C SER A 224 -20.79 -10.58 3.43
N GLU A 225 -21.95 -11.24 3.46
CA GLU A 225 -22.35 -12.25 2.48
C GLU A 225 -22.55 -11.64 1.08
N ILE A 226 -23.31 -10.54 0.99
CA ILE A 226 -23.51 -9.80 -0.26
C ILE A 226 -22.16 -9.39 -0.86
N LEU A 227 -21.28 -8.79 -0.05
CA LEU A 227 -19.97 -8.36 -0.53
C LEU A 227 -19.07 -9.52 -0.94
N ALA A 228 -19.17 -10.68 -0.28
CA ALA A 228 -18.43 -11.87 -0.66
C ALA A 228 -18.91 -12.44 -2.00
N GLN A 229 -20.23 -12.47 -2.24
CA GLN A 229 -20.82 -12.88 -3.53
C GLN A 229 -20.39 -11.95 -4.67
N LEU A 230 -20.31 -10.65 -4.40
CA LEU A 230 -19.81 -9.65 -5.36
C LEU A 230 -18.28 -9.61 -5.49
N GLY A 231 -17.54 -10.53 -4.84
CA GLY A 231 -16.09 -10.68 -5.00
C GLY A 231 -15.22 -9.79 -4.11
N GLN A 232 -15.78 -9.01 -3.18
CA GLN A 232 -15.03 -8.13 -2.27
C GLN A 232 -15.31 -8.43 -0.79
N LYS A 233 -14.85 -9.58 -0.32
CA LYS A 233 -14.94 -9.91 1.12
C LYS A 233 -14.00 -9.03 1.96
N LEU A 234 -14.56 -8.15 2.79
CA LEU A 234 -13.78 -7.26 3.66
C LEU A 234 -12.75 -8.02 4.52
N PHE A 235 -11.55 -7.42 4.67
CA PHE A 235 -10.41 -8.02 5.38
C PHE A 235 -9.98 -9.40 4.84
N ALA A 236 -10.21 -9.68 3.56
CA ALA A 236 -9.74 -10.89 2.91
C ALA A 236 -9.30 -10.61 1.46
N PRO A 237 -8.30 -9.74 1.25
CA PRO A 237 -7.81 -9.46 -0.09
C PRO A 237 -7.21 -10.72 -0.74
N PRO A 238 -7.33 -10.87 -2.07
CA PRO A 238 -6.84 -12.07 -2.77
C PRO A 238 -5.31 -12.18 -2.74
N ASN A 239 -4.59 -11.06 -2.65
CA ASN A 239 -3.13 -10.99 -2.59
C ASN A 239 -2.70 -9.66 -1.91
N VAL A 240 -1.40 -9.36 -1.90
CA VAL A 240 -0.84 -8.15 -1.27
C VAL A 240 -1.19 -6.83 -1.98
N LYS A 241 -1.52 -6.84 -3.28
CA LYS A 241 -1.99 -5.63 -3.99
C LYS A 241 -3.43 -5.26 -3.64
N GLY A 242 -4.15 -6.12 -2.93
CA GLY A 242 -5.57 -5.93 -2.63
C GLY A 242 -6.47 -6.53 -3.72
N TRP A 243 -7.61 -5.89 -3.97
CA TRP A 243 -8.53 -6.30 -5.03
C TRP A 243 -8.24 -5.54 -6.32
N ASP A 244 -8.40 -6.23 -7.45
CA ASP A 244 -8.42 -5.56 -8.75
C ASP A 244 -9.68 -4.69 -8.89
N GLY A 245 -9.52 -3.52 -9.49
CA GLY A 245 -10.58 -2.52 -9.63
C GLY A 245 -11.09 -2.35 -11.06
N GLY A 246 -12.10 -1.50 -11.23
CA GLY A 246 -12.63 -1.15 -12.55
C GLY A 246 -13.54 -2.24 -13.12
N ILE A 247 -13.38 -2.54 -14.40
CA ILE A 247 -14.15 -3.56 -15.14
C ILE A 247 -14.06 -4.96 -14.52
N THR A 248 -13.02 -5.28 -13.75
CA THR A 248 -12.89 -6.59 -13.08
C THR A 248 -14.04 -6.89 -12.10
N TRP A 249 -14.73 -5.86 -11.61
CA TRP A 249 -15.94 -6.01 -10.81
C TRP A 249 -17.17 -6.45 -11.62
N ILE A 250 -17.16 -6.23 -12.93
CA ILE A 250 -18.21 -6.63 -13.87
C ILE A 250 -17.78 -7.96 -14.48
N ASN A 251 -17.99 -9.04 -13.73
CA ASN A 251 -17.68 -10.39 -14.19
C ASN A 251 -18.91 -11.29 -14.09
N THR A 252 -18.93 -12.37 -14.87
CA THR A 252 -20.02 -13.35 -14.91
C THR A 252 -19.91 -14.41 -13.82
N ALA A 253 -18.99 -14.25 -12.86
CA ALA A 253 -18.71 -15.22 -11.81
C ALA A 253 -19.35 -14.84 -10.45
N SER A 254 -20.31 -13.90 -10.47
CA SER A 254 -21.14 -13.55 -9.31
C SER A 254 -22.36 -14.45 -9.22
#